data_AF-A0AAD5S088-F1
#
_entry.id   AF-A0AAD5S088-F1
#
_cell.length_a   1.000
_cell.length_b   1.000
_cell.length_c   1.000
_cell.angle_alpha   90.00
_cell.angle_beta   90.00
_cell.angle_gamma   90.00
#
_symmetry.space_group_name_H-M   'P 1'
#
loop_
_entity.id
_entity.type
_entity.pdbx_description
1 polymer ?
#
loop_
_entity_poly.entity_id
_entity_poly.type
_entity_poly.pdbx_seq_one_letter_code
_entity_poly.pdbx_strand_id
1 'polypeptide(L)'
;FWGRVTQDLGPDAKVKLMEEGLGVALVQLLSLAQKHIPRSKLSTPKPDTPSPASPAIPTLKNLDQFFMLKSDIVKVIGNLSYETREVQDAFRELGAIPLVLAQCNIDDFNPFLKEHAIFAIRNLCDGNPENQKIIEGLEARGVADNPVLEEAGVEAVIDETGKLRLKARGGSPVIVPPTSGSTNMGRGNAGSRIREIRDEMEEAELEELKKTKGVNISVVEM
;
A
#
# COMPACT_ATOMS: atom_id res chain seq x y z
N PHE A 1 -15.28 6.73 -15.03
CA PHE A 1 -15.26 8.21 -15.06
C PHE A 1 -13.95 8.78 -14.50
N TRP A 2 -12.77 8.18 -14.78
CA TRP A 2 -11.49 8.59 -14.15
C TRP A 2 -10.29 8.61 -15.12
N GLY A 3 -10.50 8.81 -16.42
CA GLY A 3 -9.40 8.79 -17.40
C GLY A 3 -9.61 9.63 -18.65
N ARG A 4 -10.59 10.57 -18.66
CA ARG A 4 -10.87 11.36 -19.87
C ARG A 4 -9.94 12.56 -20.05
N VAL A 5 -9.29 13.06 -19.00
CA VAL A 5 -8.42 14.25 -19.11
C VAL A 5 -7.17 13.95 -19.96
N THR A 6 -6.68 12.71 -19.93
CA THR A 6 -5.43 12.31 -20.60
C THR A 6 -5.62 11.73 -21.99
N GLN A 7 -6.85 11.42 -22.41
CA GLN A 7 -7.11 11.04 -23.81
C GLN A 7 -6.94 12.25 -24.74
N ASP A 8 -7.24 13.46 -24.26
CA ASP A 8 -7.05 14.71 -25.01
C ASP A 8 -5.59 15.21 -24.94
N LEU A 9 -4.84 14.83 -23.89
CA LEU A 9 -3.44 15.18 -23.70
C LEU A 9 -2.53 14.02 -24.13
N GLY A 10 -2.06 14.06 -25.38
CA GLY A 10 -1.18 13.03 -25.94
C GLY A 10 0.15 12.85 -25.21
N PRO A 11 0.85 11.72 -25.42
CA PRO A 11 2.09 11.36 -24.70
C PRO A 11 3.17 12.44 -24.81
N ASP A 12 3.39 13.00 -25.99
CA ASP A 12 4.39 14.06 -26.22
C ASP A 12 4.15 15.30 -25.36
N ALA A 13 2.89 15.70 -25.18
CA ALA A 13 2.54 16.84 -24.36
C ALA A 13 2.76 16.55 -22.87
N LYS A 14 2.50 15.31 -22.42
CA LYS A 14 2.82 14.89 -21.05
C LYS A 14 4.32 14.91 -20.79
N VAL A 15 5.13 14.38 -21.72
CA VAL A 15 6.60 14.39 -21.63
C VAL A 15 7.11 15.83 -21.55
N LYS A 16 6.62 16.71 -22.41
CA LYS A 16 6.98 18.13 -22.38
C LYS A 16 6.66 18.80 -21.03
N LEU A 17 5.50 18.51 -20.44
CA LEU A 17 5.17 19.02 -19.09
C LEU A 17 6.16 18.50 -18.02
N MET A 18 6.62 17.25 -18.14
CA MET A 18 7.65 16.71 -17.25
C MET A 18 8.98 17.43 -17.42
N GLU A 19 9.41 17.69 -18.66
CA GLU A 19 10.62 18.46 -18.99
C GLU A 19 10.57 19.91 -18.48
N GLU A 20 9.38 20.52 -18.52
CA GLU A 20 9.12 21.85 -17.94
C GLU A 20 9.13 21.86 -16.39
N GLY A 21 9.31 20.71 -15.75
CA GLY A 21 9.50 20.57 -14.31
C GLY A 21 8.23 20.26 -13.52
N LEU A 22 7.10 19.98 -14.18
CA LEU A 22 5.85 19.66 -13.50
C LEU A 22 5.99 18.44 -12.58
N GLY A 23 6.72 17.41 -13.02
CA GLY A 23 6.96 16.21 -12.21
C GLY A 23 7.65 16.52 -10.88
N VAL A 24 8.72 17.32 -10.92
CA VAL A 24 9.47 17.75 -9.73
C VAL A 24 8.56 18.55 -8.78
N ALA A 25 7.80 19.50 -9.33
CA ALA A 25 6.89 20.34 -8.55
C ALA A 25 5.81 19.51 -7.83
N LEU A 26 5.20 18.54 -8.52
CA LEU A 26 4.18 17.66 -7.94
C LEU A 26 4.73 16.81 -6.80
N VAL A 27 5.90 16.19 -6.99
CA VAL A 27 6.53 15.35 -5.97
C VAL A 27 6.95 16.18 -4.75
N GLN A 28 7.55 17.35 -4.95
CA GLN A 28 7.93 18.26 -3.87
C GLN A 28 6.71 18.76 -3.10
N LEU A 29 5.65 19.15 -3.81
CA LEU A 29 4.42 19.63 -3.18
C LEU A 29 3.72 18.52 -2.40
N LEU A 30 3.69 17.29 -2.92
CA LEU A 30 3.13 16.14 -2.19
C LEU A 30 3.94 15.84 -0.92
N SER A 31 5.26 15.94 -0.99
CA SER A 31 6.16 15.76 0.17
C SER A 31 5.92 16.83 1.24
N LEU A 32 5.83 18.10 0.84
CA LEU A 32 5.49 19.21 1.74
C LEU A 32 4.10 19.05 2.33
N ALA A 33 3.11 18.68 1.51
CA ALA A 33 1.74 18.43 1.96
C ALA A 33 1.70 17.27 2.96
N GLN A 34 2.47 16.21 2.76
CA GLN A 34 2.56 15.11 3.72
C GLN A 34 3.18 15.55 5.05
N LYS A 35 4.18 16.43 5.00
CA LYS A 35 4.85 16.96 6.20
C LYS A 35 3.99 17.94 7.00
N HIS A 36 3.22 18.78 6.31
CA HIS A 36 2.56 19.93 6.93
C HIS A 36 1.05 19.80 7.07
N ILE A 37 0.39 18.94 6.30
CA ILE A 37 -1.05 18.74 6.38
C ILE A 37 -1.32 17.47 7.19
N PRO A 38 -1.82 17.59 8.43
CA PRO A 38 -2.15 16.42 9.24
C PRO A 38 -3.29 15.63 8.61
N ARG A 39 -3.26 14.30 8.76
CA ARG A 39 -4.41 13.45 8.41
C ARG A 39 -5.42 13.48 9.55
N SER A 40 -6.71 13.50 9.23
CA SER A 40 -7.73 13.21 10.23
C SER A 40 -7.95 11.70 10.30
N LYS A 41 -7.87 11.14 11.50
CA LYS A 41 -8.32 9.77 11.78
C LYS A 41 -9.73 9.85 12.36
N LEU A 42 -10.55 8.83 12.05
CA LEU A 42 -11.91 8.65 12.53
C LEU A 42 -12.02 9.04 14.00
N SER A 43 -12.60 10.21 14.28
CA SER A 43 -12.96 10.57 15.65
C SER A 43 -14.01 9.57 16.10
N THR A 44 -13.68 8.76 17.10
CA THR A 44 -14.66 7.94 17.81
C THR A 44 -15.80 8.84 18.28
N PRO A 45 -17.07 8.54 17.99
CA PRO A 45 -18.17 9.19 18.69
C PRO A 45 -18.00 8.88 20.18
N LYS A 46 -17.79 9.91 21.00
CA LYS A 46 -17.78 9.74 22.45
C LYS A 46 -19.18 9.24 22.86
N PRO A 47 -19.32 8.12 23.60
CA PRO A 47 -20.63 7.61 24.00
C PRO A 47 -21.35 8.65 24.87
N ASP A 48 -22.67 8.69 24.69
CA ASP A 48 -23.56 9.80 24.94
C ASP A 48 -23.47 10.43 26.34
N THR A 49 -23.11 11.71 26.39
CA THR A 49 -23.61 12.62 27.43
C THR A 49 -24.56 13.61 26.74
N PRO A 50 -25.83 13.72 27.15
CA PRO A 50 -26.73 14.73 26.62
C PRO A 50 -26.26 16.10 27.10
N SER A 51 -25.44 16.79 26.31
CA SER A 51 -25.03 18.16 26.55
C SER A 51 -25.99 19.11 25.83
N PRO A 52 -26.76 19.95 26.53
CA PRO A 52 -27.59 20.97 25.90
C PRO A 52 -26.67 22.10 25.40
N ALA A 53 -27.00 22.63 24.23
CA ALA A 53 -26.28 23.66 23.48
C ALA A 53 -24.93 23.20 22.91
N SER A 54 -24.91 22.89 21.60
CA SER A 54 -23.68 22.91 20.80
C SER A 54 -23.27 24.37 20.57
N PRO A 55 -22.21 24.91 21.21
CA PRO A 55 -21.39 25.88 20.51
C PRO A 55 -20.64 25.11 19.41
N ALA A 56 -20.55 25.73 18.24
CA ALA A 56 -19.92 25.18 17.05
C ALA A 56 -18.63 24.39 17.36
N ILE A 57 -18.51 23.22 16.72
CA ILE A 57 -17.24 22.51 16.50
C ILE A 57 -16.18 23.58 16.25
N PRO A 58 -15.06 23.64 17.00
CA PRO A 58 -14.01 24.60 16.75
C PRO A 58 -13.58 24.44 15.30
N THR A 59 -14.01 25.39 14.47
CA THR A 59 -13.68 25.47 13.07
C THR A 59 -12.17 25.48 13.01
N LEU A 60 -11.57 24.42 12.47
CA LEU A 60 -10.20 24.40 12.02
C LEU A 60 -10.07 25.40 10.86
N LYS A 61 -10.12 26.71 11.16
CA LYS A 61 -10.19 27.85 10.22
C LYS A 61 -9.04 27.93 9.21
N ASN A 62 -8.12 26.97 9.21
CA ASN A 62 -6.90 26.97 8.40
C ASN A 62 -6.66 25.65 7.62
N LEU A 63 -7.52 24.62 7.75
CA LEU A 63 -7.39 23.38 6.94
C LEU A 63 -8.10 23.47 5.59
N ASP A 64 -8.98 24.46 5.46
CA ASP A 64 -9.82 24.78 4.31
C ASP A 64 -8.96 25.11 3.08
N GLN A 65 -7.86 25.84 3.27
CA GLN A 65 -7.02 26.37 2.18
C GLN A 65 -6.29 25.28 1.40
N PHE A 66 -6.10 24.10 1.98
CA PHE A 66 -5.44 22.96 1.33
C PHE A 66 -6.33 21.71 1.31
N PHE A 67 -7.65 21.92 1.43
CA PHE A 67 -8.62 20.85 1.29
C PHE A 67 -8.39 20.09 -0.02
N MET A 68 -8.34 18.76 0.05
CA MET A 68 -8.12 17.86 -1.08
C MET A 68 -6.79 17.97 -1.83
N LEU A 69 -5.86 18.86 -1.43
CA LEU A 69 -4.61 19.11 -2.18
C LEU A 69 -3.82 17.82 -2.48
N LYS A 70 -3.64 16.94 -1.47
CA LYS A 70 -2.96 15.64 -1.66
C LYS A 70 -3.63 14.78 -2.74
N SER A 71 -4.96 14.80 -2.77
CA SER A 71 -5.77 14.01 -3.70
C SER A 71 -5.66 14.57 -5.11
N ASP A 72 -5.66 15.89 -5.28
CA ASP A 72 -5.50 16.50 -6.59
C ASP A 72 -4.08 16.26 -7.14
N ILE A 73 -3.05 16.39 -6.32
CA ILE A 73 -1.67 16.07 -6.74
C ILE A 73 -1.56 14.60 -7.18
N VAL A 74 -2.09 13.67 -6.38
CA VAL A 74 -2.07 12.23 -6.70
C VAL A 74 -2.84 11.93 -7.99
N LYS A 75 -4.00 12.57 -8.21
CA LYS A 75 -4.74 12.42 -9.47
C LYS A 75 -3.92 12.92 -10.66
N VAL A 76 -3.24 14.05 -10.55
CA VAL A 76 -2.40 14.58 -11.65
C VAL A 76 -1.27 13.60 -11.96
N ILE A 77 -0.55 13.10 -10.95
CA ILE A 77 0.49 12.08 -11.12
C ILE A 77 -0.06 10.84 -11.84
N GLY A 78 -1.18 10.31 -11.34
CA GLY A 78 -1.81 9.12 -11.92
C GLY A 78 -2.25 9.32 -13.37
N ASN A 79 -2.84 10.49 -13.68
CA ASN A 79 -3.26 10.84 -15.03
C ASN A 79 -2.06 10.96 -15.98
N LEU A 80 -1.02 11.70 -15.61
CA LEU A 80 0.18 11.87 -16.44
C LEU A 80 0.87 10.52 -16.71
N SER A 81 0.84 9.60 -15.75
CA SER A 81 1.46 8.27 -15.88
C SER A 81 0.68 7.28 -16.75
N TYR A 82 -0.57 7.60 -17.12
CA TYR A 82 -1.42 6.68 -17.89
C TYR A 82 -0.87 6.48 -19.30
N GLU A 83 -0.52 5.23 -19.66
CA GLU A 83 -0.05 4.82 -20.99
C GLU A 83 1.10 5.68 -21.54
N THR A 84 2.05 6.10 -20.70
CA THR A 84 3.21 6.91 -21.14
C THR A 84 4.46 6.51 -20.36
N ARG A 85 5.32 5.68 -20.96
CA ARG A 85 6.45 5.03 -20.28
C ARG A 85 7.45 6.05 -19.72
N GLU A 86 7.79 7.05 -20.52
CA GLU A 86 8.76 8.08 -20.19
C GLU A 86 8.33 8.87 -18.94
N VAL A 87 7.02 9.14 -18.81
CA VAL A 87 6.46 9.82 -17.64
C VAL A 87 6.46 8.90 -16.42
N GLN A 88 6.13 7.60 -16.60
CA GLN A 88 6.20 6.61 -15.52
C GLN A 88 7.64 6.48 -14.97
N ASP A 89 8.63 6.45 -15.86
CA ASP A 89 10.05 6.34 -15.51
C ASP A 89 10.55 7.62 -14.83
N ALA A 90 10.18 8.79 -15.34
CA ALA A 90 10.52 10.06 -14.71
C ALA A 90 9.96 10.14 -13.28
N PHE A 91 8.70 9.75 -13.05
CA PHE A 91 8.14 9.72 -11.70
C PHE A 91 8.81 8.68 -10.80
N ARG A 92 9.25 7.53 -11.34
CA ARG A 92 10.07 6.57 -10.60
C ARG A 92 11.36 7.22 -10.13
N GLU A 93 12.10 7.87 -11.03
CA GLU A 93 13.39 8.50 -10.75
C GLU A 93 13.28 9.64 -9.72
N LEU A 94 12.14 10.34 -9.72
CA LEU A 94 11.81 11.35 -8.71
C LEU A 94 11.39 10.76 -7.35
N GLY A 95 11.30 9.43 -7.21
CA GLY A 95 10.88 8.78 -5.97
C GLY A 95 9.38 8.91 -5.67
N ALA A 96 8.54 9.12 -6.70
CA ALA A 96 7.12 9.33 -6.51
C ALA A 96 6.37 8.08 -6.02
N ILE A 97 6.81 6.87 -6.41
CA ILE A 97 6.08 5.62 -6.12
C ILE A 97 5.90 5.40 -4.60
N PRO A 98 6.97 5.38 -3.76
CA PRO A 98 6.79 5.29 -2.31
C PRO A 98 5.97 6.44 -1.71
N LEU A 99 6.11 7.65 -2.28
CA LEU A 99 5.41 8.83 -1.81
C LEU A 99 3.89 8.75 -2.06
N VAL A 100 3.48 8.25 -3.22
CA VAL A 100 2.08 7.99 -3.57
C VAL A 100 1.53 6.83 -2.72
N LEU A 101 2.29 5.75 -2.52
CA LEU A 101 1.89 4.65 -1.62
C LEU A 101 1.64 5.12 -0.19
N ALA A 102 2.43 6.08 0.31
CA ALA A 102 2.20 6.66 1.64
C ALA A 102 0.84 7.38 1.78
N GLN A 103 0.18 7.69 0.65
CA GLN A 103 -1.15 8.29 0.61
C GLN A 103 -2.29 7.28 0.79
N CYS A 104 -2.01 5.97 0.76
CA CYS A 104 -3.00 4.90 0.98
C CYS A 104 -3.50 4.78 2.44
N ASN A 105 -3.14 5.71 3.31
CA ASN A 105 -3.65 5.79 4.68
C ASN A 105 -5.02 6.49 4.72
N ILE A 106 -5.87 6.10 5.67
CA ILE A 106 -7.19 6.71 5.90
C ILE A 106 -7.02 8.19 6.26
N ASP A 107 -7.87 9.04 5.68
CA ASP A 107 -7.94 10.48 5.95
C ASP A 107 -9.39 10.96 5.79
N ASP A 108 -10.06 11.32 6.90
CA ASP A 108 -11.49 11.70 6.84
C ASP A 108 -11.73 13.02 6.09
N PHE A 109 -10.73 13.91 6.05
CA PHE A 109 -10.80 15.12 5.24
C PHE A 109 -10.58 14.85 3.76
N ASN A 110 -10.12 13.65 3.40
CA ASN A 110 -9.91 13.26 2.02
C ASN A 110 -10.37 11.81 1.80
N PRO A 111 -11.70 11.55 1.85
CA PRO A 111 -12.26 10.21 1.88
C PRO A 111 -11.86 9.31 0.70
N PHE A 112 -11.44 9.91 -0.42
CA PHE A 112 -11.06 9.21 -1.66
C PHE A 112 -9.55 9.20 -1.93
N LEU A 113 -8.72 9.72 -1.01
CA LEU A 113 -7.27 9.83 -1.23
C LEU A 113 -6.63 8.45 -1.47
N LYS A 114 -7.09 7.43 -0.74
CA LYS A 114 -6.60 6.06 -0.87
C LYS A 114 -6.90 5.50 -2.25
N GLU A 115 -8.12 5.69 -2.73
CA GLU A 115 -8.60 5.21 -4.02
C GLU A 115 -7.83 5.89 -5.17
N HIS A 116 -7.59 7.20 -5.07
CA HIS A 116 -6.77 7.91 -6.04
C HIS A 116 -5.30 7.45 -6.00
N ALA A 117 -4.76 7.16 -4.82
CA ALA A 117 -3.40 6.64 -4.68
C ALA A 117 -3.28 5.25 -5.34
N ILE A 118 -4.23 4.34 -5.07
CA ILE A 118 -4.28 3.02 -5.71
C ILE A 118 -4.37 3.17 -7.24
N PHE A 119 -5.21 4.08 -7.73
CA PHE A 119 -5.34 4.36 -9.15
C PHE A 119 -4.04 4.90 -9.76
N ALA A 120 -3.37 5.85 -9.08
CA ALA A 120 -2.11 6.40 -9.55
C ALA A 120 -1.00 5.34 -9.59
N ILE A 121 -0.92 4.48 -8.56
CA ILE A 121 0.02 3.35 -8.52
C ILE A 121 -0.22 2.38 -9.67
N ARG A 122 -1.49 2.04 -9.95
CA ARG A 122 -1.84 1.23 -11.12
C ARG A 122 -1.25 1.84 -12.39
N ASN A 123 -1.49 3.12 -12.65
CA ASN A 123 -1.00 3.78 -13.86
C ASN A 123 0.53 3.90 -13.92
N LEU A 124 1.18 4.16 -12.77
CA LEU A 124 2.64 4.17 -12.67
C LEU A 124 3.26 2.81 -13.01
N CYS A 125 2.58 1.72 -12.66
CA CYS A 125 3.08 0.35 -12.84
C CYS A 125 2.56 -0.34 -14.10
N ASP A 126 1.61 0.26 -14.81
CA ASP A 126 0.95 -0.38 -15.94
C ASP A 126 1.95 -0.62 -17.08
N GLY A 127 2.10 -1.89 -17.43
CA GLY A 127 3.13 -2.37 -18.34
C GLY A 127 4.57 -2.06 -17.92
N ASN A 128 4.87 -1.56 -16.72
CA ASN A 128 6.20 -1.09 -16.28
C ASN A 128 6.83 -2.02 -15.21
N PRO A 129 7.59 -3.06 -15.60
CA PRO A 129 8.16 -4.01 -14.65
C PRO A 129 9.20 -3.38 -13.72
N GLU A 130 9.93 -2.36 -14.16
CA GLU A 130 10.88 -1.62 -13.33
C GLU A 130 10.19 -0.88 -12.17
N ASN A 131 9.01 -0.31 -12.43
CA ASN A 131 8.19 0.31 -11.39
C ASN A 131 7.54 -0.74 -10.47
N GLN A 132 7.11 -1.87 -11.02
CA GLN A 132 6.54 -2.99 -10.23
C GLN A 132 7.56 -3.54 -9.23
N LYS A 133 8.83 -3.69 -9.63
CA LYS A 133 9.92 -4.15 -8.75
C LYS A 133 10.11 -3.30 -7.50
N ILE A 134 9.79 -2.00 -7.56
CA ILE A 134 9.85 -1.13 -6.38
C ILE A 134 8.82 -1.55 -5.34
N ILE A 135 7.63 -1.96 -5.79
CA ILE A 135 6.55 -2.43 -4.92
C ILE A 135 6.86 -3.84 -4.41
N GLU A 136 7.39 -4.71 -5.27
CA GLU A 136 7.81 -6.07 -4.89
C GLU A 136 8.92 -6.06 -3.83
N GLY A 137 9.81 -5.07 -3.89
CA GLY A 137 10.86 -4.87 -2.89
C GLY A 137 10.38 -4.25 -1.57
N LEU A 138 9.08 -3.97 -1.39
CA LEU A 138 8.56 -3.44 -0.13
C LEU A 138 8.39 -4.57 0.88
N GLU A 139 9.17 -4.49 1.96
CA GLU A 139 9.10 -5.41 3.09
C GLU A 139 8.36 -4.79 4.27
N ALA A 140 7.61 -5.62 4.99
CA ALA A 140 6.98 -5.22 6.23
C ALA A 140 8.04 -5.04 7.33
N ARG A 141 8.37 -3.79 7.67
CA ARG A 141 9.40 -3.47 8.67
C ARG A 141 8.89 -3.31 10.10
N GLY A 142 7.58 -3.25 10.30
CA GLY A 142 6.99 -3.04 11.61
C GLY A 142 5.53 -2.64 11.55
N VAL A 143 4.90 -2.60 12.71
CA VAL A 143 3.53 -2.11 12.87
C VAL A 143 3.59 -0.64 13.27
N ALA A 144 2.81 0.20 12.60
CA ALA A 144 2.68 1.59 12.98
C ALA A 144 1.86 1.72 14.28
N ASP A 145 2.26 2.66 15.15
CA ASP A 145 1.54 2.93 16.38
C ASP A 145 0.10 3.33 16.10
N ASN A 146 -0.84 2.65 16.76
CA ASN A 146 -2.26 2.91 16.63
C ASN A 146 -2.87 3.14 18.01
N PRO A 147 -3.25 4.39 18.35
CA PRO A 147 -3.79 4.71 19.67
C PRO A 147 -5.08 3.95 19.99
N VAL A 148 -5.84 3.54 18.97
CA VAL A 148 -7.05 2.72 19.16
C VAL A 148 -6.71 1.31 19.66
N LEU A 149 -5.61 0.73 19.18
CA LEU A 149 -5.15 -0.58 19.64
C LEU A 149 -4.61 -0.47 21.07
N GLU A 150 -3.89 0.61 21.38
CA GLU A 150 -3.41 0.88 22.74
C GLU A 150 -4.56 1.03 23.73
N GLU A 151 -5.60 1.80 23.39
CA GLU A 151 -6.80 1.97 24.21
C GLU A 151 -7.55 0.64 24.40
N ALA A 152 -7.57 -0.22 23.37
CA ALA A 152 -8.15 -1.56 23.45
C ALA A 152 -7.28 -2.57 24.23
N GLY A 153 -6.08 -2.19 24.69
CA GLY A 153 -5.14 -3.09 25.38
C GLY A 153 -4.58 -4.19 24.46
N VAL A 154 -4.54 -3.93 23.14
CA VAL A 154 -4.08 -4.87 22.12
C VAL A 154 -2.89 -4.29 21.38
N GLU A 155 -1.91 -5.12 21.09
CA GLU A 155 -0.73 -4.81 20.31
C GLU A 155 -0.84 -5.55 18.97
N ALA A 156 -0.60 -4.83 17.87
CA ALA A 156 -0.48 -5.46 16.57
C ALA A 156 0.99 -5.88 16.36
N VAL A 157 1.20 -7.14 15.99
CA VAL A 157 2.51 -7.78 15.82
C VAL A 157 2.57 -8.40 14.43
N ILE A 158 3.72 -8.34 13.77
CA ILE A 158 3.96 -9.06 12.52
C ILE A 158 4.55 -10.43 12.89
N ASP A 159 3.92 -11.51 12.43
CA ASP A 159 4.45 -12.87 12.64
C ASP A 159 5.66 -13.15 11.72
N GLU A 160 6.37 -14.25 11.97
CA GLU A 160 7.52 -14.70 11.18
C GLU A 160 7.20 -14.91 9.69
N THR A 161 5.91 -14.96 9.32
CA THR A 161 5.43 -15.09 7.95
C THR A 161 5.08 -13.75 7.29
N GLY A 162 5.32 -12.63 7.98
CA GLY A 162 5.01 -11.29 7.49
C GLY A 162 3.53 -10.89 7.63
N LYS A 163 2.69 -11.67 8.32
CA LYS A 163 1.27 -11.39 8.50
C LYS A 163 1.00 -10.62 9.79
N LEU A 164 0.08 -9.66 9.72
CA LEU A 164 -0.37 -8.88 10.87
C LEU A 164 -1.26 -9.72 11.81
N ARG A 165 -0.92 -9.75 13.09
CA ARG A 165 -1.60 -10.45 14.19
C ARG A 165 -1.89 -9.45 15.32
N LEU A 166 -2.89 -9.74 16.15
CA LEU A 166 -3.22 -8.96 17.33
C LEU A 166 -2.90 -9.77 18.60
N LYS A 167 -2.28 -9.16 19.61
CA LYS A 167 -1.89 -9.77 20.89
C LYS A 167 -2.32 -8.87 22.05
N ALA A 168 -2.93 -9.41 23.11
CA ALA A 168 -3.25 -8.62 24.30
C ALA A 168 -1.97 -8.16 25.03
N ARG A 169 -1.92 -6.88 25.42
CA ARG A 169 -0.78 -6.26 26.09
C ARG A 169 -0.85 -6.57 27.60
N GLY A 170 -0.27 -7.71 27.99
CA GLY A 170 -0.10 -8.14 29.39
C GLY A 170 -1.12 -9.18 29.88
N GLY A 171 -0.73 -10.45 29.89
CA GLY A 171 -1.22 -11.45 30.85
C GLY A 171 -2.55 -12.18 30.58
N SER A 172 -2.52 -13.12 29.63
CA SER A 172 -3.29 -14.39 29.49
C SER A 172 -3.97 -14.52 28.12
N PRO A 173 -3.89 -15.70 27.47
CA PRO A 173 -4.52 -15.90 26.17
C PRO A 173 -6.03 -15.73 26.32
N VAL A 174 -6.61 -14.83 25.52
CA VAL A 174 -8.06 -14.79 25.35
C VAL A 174 -8.42 -16.08 24.61
N ILE A 175 -8.85 -17.09 25.37
CA ILE A 175 -9.55 -18.24 24.83
C ILE A 175 -10.89 -17.68 24.33
N VAL A 176 -10.96 -17.38 23.04
CA VAL A 176 -12.25 -17.23 22.37
C VAL A 176 -12.99 -18.56 22.56
N PRO A 177 -14.13 -18.60 23.29
CA PRO A 177 -14.89 -19.83 23.41
C PRO A 177 -15.30 -20.28 22.01
N PRO A 178 -15.31 -21.60 21.73
CA PRO A 178 -15.76 -22.08 20.44
C PRO A 178 -17.21 -21.63 20.24
N THR A 179 -17.42 -20.72 19.28
CA THR A 179 -18.78 -20.41 18.80
C THR A 179 -19.36 -21.71 18.27
N SER A 180 -20.32 -22.25 19.01
CA SER A 180 -21.09 -23.41 18.63
C SER A 180 -21.81 -23.15 17.31
N GLY A 181 -21.49 -23.94 16.29
CA GLY A 181 -22.40 -24.24 15.20
C GLY A 181 -22.14 -23.54 13.87
N SER A 182 -21.14 -24.01 13.12
CA SER A 182 -21.38 -24.36 11.72
C SER A 182 -20.43 -25.50 11.33
N THR A 183 -20.98 -26.72 11.26
CA THR A 183 -20.30 -27.90 10.75
C THR A 183 -19.89 -27.68 9.31
N ASN A 184 -18.62 -27.32 9.09
CA ASN A 184 -18.06 -27.26 7.74
C ASN A 184 -17.66 -28.69 7.33
N MET A 185 -18.60 -29.38 6.70
CA MET A 185 -18.36 -30.60 5.95
C MET A 185 -17.27 -30.37 4.89
N GLY A 186 -16.18 -31.14 4.99
CA GLY A 186 -15.26 -31.51 3.93
C GLY A 186 -14.96 -30.46 2.83
N ARG A 187 -13.90 -29.68 3.02
CA ARG A 187 -13.15 -29.12 1.88
C ARG A 187 -11.72 -29.60 1.94
N GLY A 188 -11.39 -30.41 0.93
CA GLY A 188 -10.17 -31.15 0.78
C GLY A 188 -8.93 -30.28 0.69
N ASN A 189 -7.83 -30.98 0.92
CA ASN A 189 -6.46 -30.56 1.15
C ASN A 189 -5.77 -29.91 -0.08
N ALA A 190 -6.33 -28.84 -0.64
CA ALA A 190 -5.73 -28.14 -1.79
C ALA A 190 -4.36 -27.50 -1.45
N GLY A 191 -4.16 -27.14 -0.18
CA GLY A 191 -2.93 -26.51 0.30
C GLY A 191 -1.74 -27.46 0.49
N SER A 192 -1.94 -28.77 0.65
CA SER A 192 -0.84 -29.74 0.59
C SER A 192 -0.48 -30.08 -0.84
N ARG A 193 -1.47 -30.21 -1.74
CA ARG A 193 -1.21 -30.54 -3.15
C ARG A 193 -0.37 -29.47 -3.85
N ILE A 194 -0.61 -28.19 -3.55
CA ILE A 194 0.18 -27.08 -4.12
C ILE A 194 1.61 -27.07 -3.57
N ARG A 195 1.83 -27.52 -2.33
CA ARG A 195 3.18 -27.66 -1.77
C ARG A 195 3.92 -28.85 -2.38
N GLU A 196 3.27 -30.02 -2.47
CA GLU A 196 3.80 -31.20 -3.15
C GLU A 196 4.19 -30.88 -4.61
N ILE A 197 3.32 -30.18 -5.36
CA ILE A 197 3.62 -29.82 -6.76
C ILE A 197 4.81 -28.84 -6.85
N ARG A 198 4.94 -27.91 -5.90
CA ARG A 198 6.08 -26.97 -5.88
C ARG A 198 7.39 -27.71 -5.59
N ASP A 199 7.38 -28.62 -4.62
CA ASP A 199 8.56 -29.40 -4.23
C ASP A 199 8.95 -30.38 -5.36
N GLU A 200 7.97 -31.03 -6.03
CA GLU A 200 8.20 -31.88 -7.22
C GLU A 200 8.76 -31.08 -8.42
N MET A 201 8.33 -29.82 -8.61
CA MET A 201 8.86 -28.95 -9.66
C MET A 201 10.30 -28.48 -9.38
N GLU A 202 10.63 -28.15 -8.12
CA GLU A 202 12.00 -27.77 -7.74
C GLU A 202 12.97 -28.96 -7.87
N GLU A 203 12.56 -30.17 -7.48
CA GLU A 203 13.40 -31.37 -7.66
C GLU A 203 13.65 -31.69 -9.14
N ALA A 204 12.62 -31.55 -10.00
CA ALA A 204 12.76 -31.78 -11.43
C ALA A 204 13.68 -30.75 -12.11
N GLU A 205 13.59 -29.46 -11.74
CA GLU A 205 14.50 -28.42 -12.22
C GLU A 205 15.95 -28.68 -11.77
N LEU A 206 16.16 -29.14 -10.53
CA LEU A 206 17.47 -29.53 -10.01
C LEU A 206 18.05 -30.74 -10.74
N GLU A 207 17.23 -31.71 -11.15
CA GLU A 207 17.67 -32.88 -11.90
C GLU A 207 18.02 -32.55 -13.36
N GLU A 208 17.22 -31.70 -14.02
CA GLU A 208 17.51 -31.17 -15.36
C GLU A 208 18.80 -30.33 -15.38
N LEU A 209 19.03 -29.52 -14.34
CA LEU A 209 20.24 -28.71 -14.21
C LEU A 209 21.50 -29.57 -14.01
N LYS A 210 21.38 -30.72 -13.32
CA LYS A 210 22.46 -31.70 -13.15
C LYS A 210 22.76 -32.49 -14.44
N LYS A 211 21.77 -32.69 -15.31
CA LYS A 211 21.94 -33.35 -16.63
C LYS A 211 22.56 -32.41 -17.67
N THR A 212 22.18 -31.13 -17.68
CA THR A 212 22.68 -30.13 -18.64
C THR A 212 24.07 -29.61 -18.30
N LYS A 213 24.41 -29.51 -17.01
CA LYS A 213 25.77 -29.19 -16.56
C LYS A 213 26.43 -30.47 -16.11
N GLY A 214 27.15 -31.14 -17.01
CA GLY A 214 28.00 -32.30 -16.70
C GLY A 214 29.16 -31.94 -15.77
N VAL A 215 28.85 -31.58 -14.52
CA VAL A 215 29.81 -31.21 -13.48
C VAL A 215 29.81 -32.31 -12.44
N ASN A 216 30.79 -33.21 -12.57
CA ASN A 216 31.28 -34.02 -11.47
C ASN A 216 31.77 -33.08 -10.36
N ILE A 217 30.93 -32.81 -9.37
CA ILE A 217 31.41 -32.27 -8.09
C ILE A 217 31.75 -33.47 -7.22
N SER A 218 32.98 -33.94 -7.36
CA SER A 218 33.63 -34.75 -6.33
C SER A 218 33.79 -33.85 -5.12
N VAL A 219 33.06 -34.14 -4.05
CA VAL A 219 33.30 -33.54 -2.74
C VAL A 219 34.67 -34.03 -2.28
N VAL A 220 35.68 -33.15 -2.31
CA VAL A 220 36.96 -33.38 -1.63
C VAL A 220 36.75 -32.98 -0.18
N GLU A 221 36.57 -33.95 0.70
CA GLU A 221 36.85 -33.79 2.12
C GLU A 221 38.37 -33.82 2.32
N MET A 222 38.91 -32.75 2.91
CA MET A 222 40.01 -32.73 3.89
C MET A 222 40.09 -31.35 4.54
#